data_AF-A0A1E5W414-F1
#
_entry.id   AF-A0A1E5W414-F1
#
_cell.length_a   1.000
_cell.length_b   1.000
_cell.length_c   1.000
_cell.angle_alpha   90.00
_cell.angle_beta   90.00
_cell.angle_gamma   90.00
#
_symmetry.space_group_name_H-M   'P 1'
#
loop_
_entity.id
_entity.type
_entity.pdbx_description
1 polymer ?
#
loop_
_entity_poly.entity_id
_entity_poly.type
_entity_poly.pdbx_seq_one_letter_code
_entity_poly.pdbx_strand_id
1 'polypeptide(L)'
;LLPSQSVSRLHRIPCAETWHFYKGEPLTVFELHDDGHIDLTVIGPHLEAGQRPQYTVPPNVWFGSFPTLDVESFASDGSVLVKSRKRDPEQHYSLVGCTCAPGFQYEDFEMATFEDVRSIAPKAEPFLKFLIPSTE
;
A
#
# COMPACT_ATOMS: atom_id res chain seq x y z
N LEU A 1 6.28 -2.54 10.66
CA LEU A 1 7.27 -1.47 10.48
C LEU A 1 7.68 -1.46 9.02
N LEU A 2 7.65 -0.31 8.36
CA LEU A 2 8.09 -0.17 6.97
C LEU A 2 9.11 0.97 6.85
N PRO A 3 10.40 0.68 6.63
CA PRO A 3 11.42 1.69 6.36
C PRO A 3 11.21 2.37 4.99
N SER A 4 11.73 3.58 4.83
CA SER A 4 11.85 4.23 3.51
C SER A 4 12.57 3.33 2.52
N GLN A 5 12.23 3.45 1.24
CA GLN A 5 12.70 2.63 0.13
C GLN A 5 12.22 1.17 0.16
N SER A 6 11.42 0.77 1.16
CA SER A 6 10.75 -0.54 1.22
C SER A 6 9.27 -0.41 0.90
N VAL A 7 8.67 -1.50 0.43
CA VAL A 7 7.23 -1.60 0.18
C VAL A 7 6.68 -2.88 0.81
N SER A 8 5.45 -2.82 1.30
CA SER A 8 4.61 -4.02 1.43
C SER A 8 4.08 -4.33 0.04
N ARG A 9 4.48 -5.48 -0.50
CA ARG A 9 4.16 -5.88 -1.87
C ARG A 9 2.66 -6.04 -2.06
N LEU A 10 2.19 -5.89 -3.30
CA LEU A 10 0.78 -6.04 -3.61
C LEU A 10 0.33 -7.49 -3.35
N HIS A 11 -0.67 -7.66 -2.50
CA HIS A 11 -1.22 -8.95 -2.08
C HIS A 11 -2.72 -8.85 -1.80
N ARG A 12 -3.37 -10.00 -1.64
CA ARG A 12 -4.79 -10.10 -1.30
C ARG A 12 -4.99 -11.19 -0.25
N ILE A 13 -5.92 -10.93 0.67
CA ILE A 13 -6.31 -11.84 1.75
C ILE A 13 -7.84 -11.78 1.95
N PRO A 14 -8.49 -12.87 2.40
CA PRO A 14 -9.95 -12.91 2.56
C PRO A 14 -10.45 -12.35 3.90
N CYS A 15 -9.57 -11.78 4.72
CA CYS A 15 -9.93 -11.13 5.97
C CYS A 15 -9.87 -9.62 5.83
N ALA A 16 -10.64 -8.92 6.67
CA ALA A 16 -10.51 -7.48 6.79
C ALA A 16 -9.26 -7.19 7.60
N GLU A 17 -8.35 -6.36 7.09
CA GLU A 17 -7.12 -5.97 7.78
C GLU A 17 -7.20 -4.52 8.23
N THR A 18 -7.20 -4.32 9.56
CA THR A 18 -7.21 -2.99 10.17
C THR A 18 -5.79 -2.58 10.52
N TRP A 19 -5.37 -1.48 9.92
CA TRP A 19 -4.08 -0.82 10.10
C TRP A 19 -4.19 0.29 11.15
N HIS A 20 -3.21 0.36 12.04
CA HIS A 20 -3.13 1.32 13.14
C HIS A 20 -1.80 2.05 13.08
N PHE A 21 -1.83 3.38 12.99
CA PHE A 21 -0.62 4.19 13.09
C PHE A 21 -0.10 4.22 14.53
N TYR A 22 1.19 3.94 14.72
CA TYR A 22 1.84 4.04 16.03
C TYR A 22 2.89 5.15 16.10
N LYS A 23 3.78 5.26 15.11
CA LYS A 23 4.88 6.24 15.11
C LYS A 23 5.51 6.41 13.73
N GLY A 24 6.18 7.54 13.52
CA GLY A 24 7.03 7.80 12.36
C GLY A 24 6.34 8.67 11.32
N GLU A 25 6.63 8.42 10.06
CA GLU A 25 6.05 9.11 8.92
C GLU A 25 4.75 8.43 8.46
N PRO A 26 3.85 9.15 7.77
CA PRO A 26 2.65 8.55 7.20
C PRO A 26 2.97 7.43 6.21
N LEU A 27 2.07 6.45 6.16
CA LEU A 27 2.11 5.30 5.26
C LEU A 27 0.92 5.41 4.28
N THR A 28 1.15 5.19 2.99
CA THR A 28 0.05 5.09 2.03
C THR A 28 -0.28 3.62 1.81
N VAL A 29 -1.56 3.26 1.97
CA VAL A 29 -2.14 1.99 1.53
C VAL A 29 -2.73 2.21 0.15
N PHE A 30 -2.25 1.43 -0.82
CA PHE A 30 -2.79 1.35 -2.16
C PHE A 30 -3.74 0.17 -2.22
N GLU A 31 -4.95 0.39 -2.75
CA GLU A 31 -5.97 -0.61 -2.98
C GLU A 31 -6.36 -0.62 -4.45
N LEU A 32 -6.43 -1.80 -5.05
CA LEU A 32 -6.91 -2.05 -6.39
C LEU A 32 -8.10 -3.03 -6.31
N HIS A 33 -9.25 -2.56 -6.78
CA HIS A 33 -10.48 -3.35 -6.82
C HIS A 33 -10.60 -4.08 -8.16
N ASP A 34 -11.39 -5.16 -8.18
CA ASP A 34 -11.56 -6.02 -9.38
C ASP A 34 -12.21 -5.28 -10.58
N ASP A 35 -12.85 -4.13 -10.35
CA ASP A 35 -13.40 -3.26 -11.40
C ASP A 35 -12.37 -2.24 -11.94
N GLY A 36 -11.14 -2.26 -11.43
CA GLY A 36 -10.06 -1.33 -11.79
C GLY A 36 -10.08 -0.01 -11.02
N HIS A 37 -11.01 0.18 -10.07
CA HIS A 37 -10.99 1.33 -9.17
C HIS A 37 -9.77 1.27 -8.25
N ILE A 38 -9.21 2.44 -7.94
CA ILE A 38 -8.02 2.59 -7.11
C ILE A 38 -8.32 3.52 -5.94
N ASP A 39 -8.02 3.07 -4.74
CA ASP A 39 -8.00 3.90 -3.54
C ASP A 39 -6.57 4.06 -3.02
N LEU A 40 -6.28 5.27 -2.53
CA LEU A 40 -5.00 5.61 -1.91
C LEU A 40 -5.29 6.23 -0.56
N THR A 41 -5.22 5.42 0.49
CA THR A 41 -5.50 5.85 1.85
C THR A 41 -4.21 6.16 2.60
N VAL A 42 -4.07 7.38 3.10
CA VAL A 42 -2.92 7.79 3.91
C VAL A 42 -3.18 7.53 5.39
N ILE A 43 -2.39 6.63 5.97
CA ILE A 43 -2.39 6.28 7.38
C ILE A 43 -1.38 7.14 8.12
N GLY A 44 -1.83 7.92 9.11
CA GLY A 44 -0.99 8.85 9.85
C GLY A 44 -1.77 9.68 10.87
N PRO A 45 -1.09 10.50 11.69
CA PRO A 45 -1.71 11.15 12.83
C PRO A 45 -2.37 12.51 12.52
N HIS A 46 -2.22 13.04 11.30
CA HIS A 46 -2.66 14.41 10.96
C HIS A 46 -4.04 14.43 10.29
N LEU A 47 -5.09 14.45 11.10
CA LEU A 47 -6.49 14.39 10.64
C LEU A 47 -6.86 15.55 9.69
N GLU A 48 -6.42 16.77 10.00
CA GLU A 48 -6.67 17.96 9.18
C GLU A 48 -6.05 17.87 7.77
N ALA A 49 -5.04 17.00 7.60
CA ALA A 49 -4.43 16.70 6.30
C ALA A 49 -5.09 15.50 5.59
N GLY A 50 -6.23 15.01 6.10
CA GLY A 50 -6.94 13.84 5.57
C GLY A 50 -6.31 12.50 5.94
N GLN A 51 -5.28 12.47 6.79
CA GLN A 51 -4.66 11.23 7.25
C GLN A 51 -5.58 10.51 8.24
N ARG A 52 -5.53 9.19 8.22
CA ARG A 52 -6.33 8.34 9.11
C ARG A 52 -5.41 7.62 10.11
N PRO A 53 -5.56 7.83 11.42
CA PRO A 53 -4.79 7.06 12.41
C PRO A 53 -5.12 5.56 12.36
N GLN A 54 -6.29 5.20 11.86
CA GLN A 54 -6.75 3.83 11.67
C GLN A 54 -7.50 3.71 10.35
N TYR A 55 -7.30 2.61 9.63
CA TYR A 55 -8.03 2.28 8.40
C TYR A 55 -8.18 0.77 8.24
N THR A 56 -9.27 0.32 7.63
CA THR A 56 -9.53 -1.11 7.38
C THR A 56 -9.62 -1.35 5.88
N VAL A 57 -8.70 -2.15 5.35
CA VAL A 57 -8.79 -2.67 3.99
C VAL A 57 -9.87 -3.78 3.98
N PRO A 58 -10.85 -3.73 3.05
CA PRO A 58 -11.85 -4.78 2.95
C PRO A 58 -11.25 -6.15 2.56
N PRO A 59 -11.92 -7.26 2.91
CA PRO A 59 -11.58 -8.58 2.41
C PRO A 59 -11.51 -8.64 0.88
N ASN A 60 -10.60 -9.47 0.35
CA ASN A 60 -10.49 -9.79 -1.08
C ASN A 60 -10.18 -8.57 -1.99
N VAL A 61 -9.60 -7.50 -1.44
CA VAL A 61 -9.05 -6.39 -2.22
C VAL A 61 -7.55 -6.62 -2.45
N TRP A 62 -7.02 -6.27 -3.63
CA TRP A 62 -5.57 -6.22 -3.83
C TRP A 62 -5.02 -4.97 -3.15
N PHE A 63 -4.08 -5.12 -2.23
CA PHE A 63 -3.51 -3.96 -1.55
C PHE A 63 -2.02 -4.13 -1.23
N GLY A 64 -1.35 -3.01 -1.11
CA GLY A 64 0.05 -2.89 -0.76
C GLY A 64 0.28 -1.57 -0.05
N SER A 65 1.48 -1.33 0.45
CA SER A 65 1.74 -0.09 1.18
C SER A 65 3.17 0.39 1.01
N PHE A 66 3.37 1.70 1.12
CA PHE A 66 4.68 2.34 1.06
C PHE A 66 4.72 3.58 1.96
N PRO A 67 5.90 3.99 2.48
CA PRO A 67 6.01 5.25 3.21
C PRO A 67 5.59 6.40 2.31
N THR A 68 4.59 7.20 2.71
CA THR A 68 3.93 8.18 1.84
C THR A 68 4.92 9.14 1.20
N LEU A 69 5.94 9.54 1.95
CA LEU A 69 6.94 10.52 1.52
C LEU A 69 8.01 9.94 0.56
N ASP A 70 7.97 8.65 0.23
CA ASP A 70 8.77 8.06 -0.85
C ASP A 70 8.19 8.33 -2.25
N VAL A 71 6.97 8.86 -2.33
CA VAL A 71 6.31 9.28 -3.55
C VAL A 71 6.04 10.79 -3.48
N GLU A 72 6.55 11.53 -4.45
CA GLU A 72 6.43 12.99 -4.52
C GLU A 72 5.05 13.40 -5.07
N SER A 73 4.59 12.70 -6.10
CA SER A 73 3.29 12.94 -6.71
C SER A 73 2.79 11.72 -7.47
N PHE A 74 1.47 11.64 -7.66
CA PHE A 74 0.82 10.59 -8.43
C PHE A 74 -0.49 11.09 -9.02
N ALA A 75 -0.98 10.40 -10.05
CA ALA A 75 -2.34 10.58 -10.56
C ALA A 75 -3.32 9.66 -9.81
N SER A 76 -4.53 10.12 -9.54
CA SER A 76 -5.54 9.35 -8.80
C SER A 76 -5.99 8.08 -9.52
N ASP A 77 -5.84 8.03 -10.85
CA ASP A 77 -6.12 6.83 -11.66
C ASP A 77 -4.91 5.88 -11.79
N GLY A 78 -3.85 6.13 -11.03
CA GLY A 78 -2.62 5.34 -11.01
C GLY A 78 -1.70 5.55 -12.22
N SER A 79 -2.09 6.38 -13.19
CA SER A 79 -1.34 6.56 -14.46
C SER A 79 0.04 7.22 -14.31
N VAL A 80 0.30 7.85 -13.17
CA VAL A 80 1.55 8.55 -12.87
C VAL A 80 1.96 8.20 -11.44
N LEU A 81 3.24 7.89 -11.27
CA LEU A 81 3.92 7.81 -9.98
C LEU A 81 5.31 8.41 -10.11
N VAL A 82 5.58 9.48 -9.36
CA VAL A 82 6.90 10.11 -9.29
C VAL A 82 7.51 9.81 -7.92
N LYS A 83 8.61 9.06 -7.91
CA LYS A 83 9.33 8.74 -6.68
C LYS A 83 10.06 9.98 -6.15
N SER A 84 10.01 10.17 -4.84
CA SER A 84 10.86 11.14 -4.15
C SER A 84 12.35 10.77 -4.28
N ARG A 85 13.23 11.71 -3.94
CA ARG A 85 14.65 11.41 -3.70
C ARG A 85 14.80 10.29 -2.68
N LYS A 86 15.84 9.45 -2.82
CA LYS A 86 16.16 8.41 -1.83
C LYS A 86 16.36 9.03 -0.45
N ARG A 87 15.81 8.39 0.58
CA ARG A 87 15.85 8.84 1.98
C ARG A 87 16.42 7.72 2.85
N ASP A 88 17.08 8.10 3.94
CA ASP A 88 17.74 7.14 4.83
C ASP A 88 16.72 6.20 5.52
N PRO A 89 16.74 4.88 5.25
CA PRO A 89 15.79 3.93 5.84
C PRO A 89 15.92 3.78 7.36
N GLU A 90 17.07 4.16 7.95
CA GLU A 90 17.25 4.12 9.41
C GLU A 90 16.57 5.31 10.11
N GLN A 91 16.38 6.43 9.39
CA GLN A 91 15.78 7.65 9.92
C GLN A 91 14.31 7.81 9.54
N HIS A 92 13.91 7.27 8.38
CA HIS A 92 12.58 7.45 7.82
C HIS A 92 11.84 6.10 7.77
N TYR A 93 10.75 6.00 8.53
CA TYR A 93 9.94 4.78 8.61
C TYR A 93 8.50 5.07 9.03
N SER A 94 7.62 4.10 8.81
CA SER A 94 6.27 4.05 9.37
C SER A 94 6.13 2.82 10.28
N LEU A 95 5.89 3.06 11.57
CA LEU A 95 5.53 2.02 12.53
C LEU A 95 4.01 1.94 12.62
N VAL A 96 3.49 0.79 12.20
CA VAL A 96 2.06 0.47 12.19
C VAL A 96 1.84 -0.91 12.79
N GLY A 97 0.63 -1.15 13.29
CA GLY A 97 0.13 -2.47 13.66
C GLY A 97 -1.03 -2.87 12.78
N CYS A 98 -1.10 -4.14 12.42
CA CYS A 98 -2.20 -4.71 11.64
C CYS A 98 -2.98 -5.72 12.47
N THR A 99 -4.29 -5.79 12.27
CA THR A 99 -5.18 -6.76 12.90
C THR A 99 -6.15 -7.30 11.87
N CYS A 100 -6.14 -8.62 11.68
CA CYS A 100 -7.02 -9.30 10.75
C CYS A 100 -8.24 -9.88 11.46
N ALA A 101 -9.42 -9.70 10.87
CA ALA A 101 -10.65 -10.37 11.29
C ALA A 101 -11.41 -10.92 10.06
N PRO A 102 -11.64 -12.24 9.95
CA PRO A 102 -11.10 -13.33 10.79
C PRO A 102 -9.56 -13.37 10.83
N GLY A 103 -8.99 -14.14 11.76
CA GLY A 103 -7.53 -14.21 11.92
C GLY A 103 -6.82 -14.70 10.66
N PHE A 104 -5.67 -14.10 10.35
CA PHE A 104 -4.87 -14.41 9.17
C PHE A 104 -4.48 -15.89 9.08
N GLN A 105 -4.66 -16.49 7.90
CA GLN A 105 -4.18 -17.82 7.54
C GLN A 105 -3.24 -17.68 6.34
N TYR A 106 -2.13 -18.42 6.34
CA TYR A 106 -1.13 -18.30 5.27
C TYR A 106 -1.61 -18.93 3.96
N GLU A 107 -2.45 -19.97 4.06
CA GLU A 107 -3.05 -20.70 2.94
C GLU A 107 -3.92 -19.81 2.06
N ASP A 108 -4.45 -18.73 2.64
CA ASP A 108 -5.35 -17.79 1.98
C ASP A 108 -4.63 -16.52 1.50
N PHE A 109 -3.31 -16.44 1.64
CA PHE A 109 -2.51 -15.30 1.20
C PHE A 109 -2.15 -15.42 -0.28
N GLU A 110 -2.58 -14.43 -1.07
CA GLU A 110 -2.26 -14.33 -2.49
C GLU A 110 -1.25 -13.20 -2.73
N MET A 111 -0.09 -13.52 -3.30
CA MET A 111 0.86 -12.50 -3.78
C MET A 111 0.52 -12.15 -5.24
N ALA A 112 0.39 -10.87 -5.55
CA ALA A 112 0.07 -10.46 -6.91
C ALA A 112 1.24 -10.74 -7.87
N THR A 113 0.94 -11.28 -9.05
CA THR A 113 1.84 -11.19 -10.20
C THR A 113 1.51 -9.95 -11.02
N PHE A 114 2.50 -9.39 -11.70
CA PHE A 114 2.27 -8.21 -12.54
C PHE A 114 1.26 -8.47 -13.66
N GLU A 115 1.21 -9.69 -14.21
CA GLU A 115 0.28 -10.05 -15.27
C GLU A 115 -1.18 -10.03 -14.80
N ASP A 116 -1.45 -10.58 -13.61
CA ASP A 116 -2.80 -10.66 -13.04
C ASP A 116 -3.40 -9.25 -12.87
N VAL A 117 -2.68 -8.36 -12.17
CA VAL A 117 -3.22 -7.04 -11.81
C VAL A 117 -3.12 -6.01 -12.94
N ARG A 118 -2.20 -6.19 -13.91
CA ARG A 118 -2.16 -5.34 -15.11
C ARG A 118 -3.42 -5.51 -15.95
N SER A 119 -4.00 -6.71 -15.99
CA SER A 119 -5.25 -6.93 -16.72
C SER A 119 -6.43 -6.15 -16.13
N ILE A 120 -6.42 -5.94 -14.81
CA ILE A 120 -7.44 -5.20 -14.06
C ILE A 120 -7.26 -3.69 -14.24
N ALA A 121 -6.04 -3.17 -14.01
CA ALA A 121 -5.74 -1.74 -14.10
C ALA A 121 -4.53 -1.46 -15.01
N PRO A 122 -4.68 -1.54 -16.34
CA PRO A 122 -3.56 -1.37 -17.27
C PRO A 122 -2.94 0.03 -17.22
N LYS A 123 -3.72 1.04 -16.83
CA LYS A 123 -3.21 2.41 -16.67
C LYS A 123 -2.32 2.57 -15.45
N ALA A 124 -2.50 1.75 -14.40
CA ALA A 124 -1.79 1.87 -13.13
C ALA A 124 -0.39 1.23 -13.14
N GLU A 125 0.16 0.93 -14.32
CA GLU A 125 1.45 0.28 -14.50
C GLU A 125 2.59 0.85 -13.62
N PRO A 126 2.72 2.18 -13.44
CA PRO A 126 3.74 2.75 -12.55
C PRO A 126 3.63 2.28 -11.09
N PHE A 127 2.41 2.20 -10.54
CA PHE A 127 2.17 1.66 -9.20
C PHE A 127 2.41 0.15 -9.16
N LEU A 128 1.94 -0.59 -10.16
CA LEU A 128 2.11 -2.04 -10.22
C LEU A 128 3.61 -2.42 -10.23
N LYS A 129 4.43 -1.72 -11.03
CA LYS A 129 5.90 -1.91 -11.04
C LYS A 129 6.55 -1.51 -9.71
N PHE A 130 5.98 -0.55 -9.01
CA PHE A 130 6.51 -0.09 -7.73
C PHE A 130 6.21 -1.06 -6.59
N LEU A 131 5.01 -1.62 -6.55
CA LEU A 131 4.53 -2.53 -5.51
C LEU A 131 4.79 -4.01 -5.80
N ILE A 132 5.15 -4.34 -7.05
CA ILE A 132 5.58 -5.68 -7.48
C ILE A 132 7.01 -5.55 -8.04
N PRO A 133 8.02 -5.30 -7.17
CA PRO A 133 9.39 -5.23 -7.63
C PRO A 133 9.80 -6.59 -8.21
N SER A 134 10.38 -6.58 -9.40
CA SER A 134 10.96 -7.76 -10.04
C SER A 134 11.97 -8.42 -9.11
N THR A 135 11.90 -9.74 -8.97
CA THR A 135 12.95 -10.53 -8.33
C THR A 135 14.21 -10.44 -9.18
N GLU A 136 15.27 -9.83 -8.64
CA GLU A 136 16.63 -9.99 -9.17
C GLU A 136 17.11 -11.44 -9.04
#